data_AF-E8U4N0-F1
#
_entry.id   AF-E8U4N0-F1
#
_cell.length_a   1.000
_cell.length_b   1.000
_cell.length_c   1.000
_cell.angle_alpha   90.00
_cell.angle_beta   90.00
_cell.angle_gamma   90.00
#
_symmetry.space_group_name_H-M   'P 1'
#
loop_
_entity.id
_entity.type
_entity.pdbx_description
1 polymer ?
#
loop_
_entity_poly.entity_id
_entity_poly.type
_entity_poly.pdbx_seq_one_letter_code
_entity_poly.pdbx_strand_id
1 'polypeptide(L)'
;MTHTTTADRIDEFFEAQTWPGALADALQPHVQVVERALPDAVHGRGLGHPLHPAIVHLPLGGWVVAGVLDAAGHDEAADRALLIGTVGAVPTIALGWLDWANTRGTARNIGVVHGLLNETAFTLNVVSLWARARGQRGLGRALSNTALALSGVSGFLGGHLVYHHGLGVGQTLDRPQG
;
A
#
# COMPACT_ATOMS: atom_id res chain seq x y z
N MET A 1 -4.38 35.23 -10.59
CA MET A 1 -3.91 33.93 -11.11
C MET A 1 -3.73 33.01 -9.92
N THR A 2 -4.64 32.05 -9.72
CA THR A 2 -4.47 31.00 -8.72
C THR A 2 -3.40 30.04 -9.23
N HIS A 3 -2.32 29.86 -8.47
CA HIS A 3 -1.28 28.89 -8.81
C HIS A 3 -1.78 27.48 -8.46
N THR A 4 -2.10 26.67 -9.47
CA THR A 4 -2.35 25.23 -9.31
C THR A 4 -1.09 24.57 -8.78
N THR A 5 -1.18 23.94 -7.61
CA THR A 5 -0.06 23.21 -6.99
C THR A 5 0.12 21.84 -7.64
N THR A 6 1.25 21.17 -7.39
CA THR A 6 1.46 19.79 -7.84
C THR A 6 0.41 18.84 -7.26
N ALA A 7 -0.04 19.09 -6.02
CA ALA A 7 -1.07 18.29 -5.36
C ALA A 7 -2.42 18.42 -6.09
N ASP A 8 -2.80 19.64 -6.47
CA ASP A 8 -4.05 19.89 -7.20
C ASP A 8 -4.07 19.16 -8.56
N ARG A 9 -2.93 19.09 -9.25
CA ARG A 9 -2.82 18.35 -10.53
C ARG A 9 -3.04 16.85 -10.39
N ILE A 10 -2.69 16.27 -9.23
CA ILE A 10 -2.91 14.85 -8.96
C ILE A 10 -4.42 14.62 -8.76
N ASP A 11 -5.08 15.48 -7.98
CA ASP A 11 -6.52 15.38 -7.78
C ASP A 11 -7.28 15.59 -9.11
N GLU A 12 -6.92 16.62 -9.89
CA GLU A 12 -7.48 16.86 -11.24
C GLU A 12 -7.30 15.66 -12.16
N PHE A 13 -6.13 14.99 -12.11
CA PHE A 13 -5.92 13.76 -12.84
C PHE A 13 -6.95 12.73 -12.39
N PHE A 14 -6.99 12.34 -11.11
CA PHE A 14 -7.91 11.29 -10.63
C PHE A 14 -9.40 11.61 -10.83
N GLU A 15 -9.78 12.88 -10.75
CA GLU A 15 -11.16 13.34 -11.01
C GLU A 15 -11.55 13.20 -12.49
N ALA A 16 -10.58 13.30 -13.41
CA ALA A 16 -10.80 13.07 -14.83
C ALA A 16 -10.97 11.58 -15.19
N GLN A 17 -10.77 10.65 -14.26
CA GLN A 17 -11.00 9.21 -14.49
C GLN A 17 -12.22 8.68 -13.73
N THR A 18 -13.02 7.86 -14.41
CA THR A 18 -14.20 7.22 -13.81
C THR A 18 -13.90 5.83 -13.23
N TRP A 19 -12.88 5.15 -13.75
CA TRP A 19 -12.60 3.76 -13.40
C TRP A 19 -12.20 3.52 -11.93
N PRO A 20 -11.43 4.40 -11.23
CA PRO A 20 -11.10 4.17 -9.84
C PRO A 20 -12.36 4.22 -8.96
N GLY A 21 -13.27 5.17 -9.27
CA GLY A 21 -14.57 5.27 -8.60
C GLY A 21 -15.42 4.03 -8.82
N ALA A 22 -15.52 3.54 -10.06
CA ALA A 22 -16.28 2.33 -10.37
C ALA A 22 -15.72 1.08 -9.65
N LEU A 23 -14.39 0.95 -9.58
CA LEU A 23 -13.75 -0.11 -8.83
C LEU A 23 -14.02 0.02 -7.33
N ALA A 24 -13.92 1.25 -6.81
CA ALA A 24 -14.22 1.53 -5.42
C ALA A 24 -15.68 1.20 -5.07
N ASP A 25 -16.63 1.50 -5.96
CA ASP A 25 -18.05 1.17 -5.80
C ASP A 25 -18.29 -0.33 -5.75
N ALA A 26 -17.53 -1.11 -6.54
CA ALA A 26 -17.61 -2.56 -6.52
C ALA A 26 -17.01 -3.16 -5.24
N LEU A 27 -15.88 -2.63 -4.73
CA LEU A 27 -15.13 -3.25 -3.64
C LEU A 27 -15.53 -2.75 -2.24
N GLN A 28 -15.76 -1.46 -2.07
CA GLN A 28 -15.88 -0.84 -0.75
C GLN A 28 -17.03 -1.40 0.10
N PRO A 29 -18.22 -1.73 -0.44
CA PRO A 29 -19.29 -2.32 0.35
C PRO A 29 -18.89 -3.66 1.01
N HIS A 30 -18.10 -4.48 0.31
CA HIS A 30 -17.63 -5.76 0.84
C HIS A 30 -16.59 -5.56 1.95
N VAL A 31 -15.67 -4.61 1.75
CA VAL A 31 -14.65 -4.28 2.76
C VAL A 31 -15.30 -3.70 4.01
N GLN A 32 -16.33 -2.85 3.87
CA GLN A 32 -17.08 -2.30 5.01
C GLN A 32 -17.84 -3.37 5.81
N VAL A 33 -18.32 -4.45 5.16
CA VAL A 33 -18.93 -5.57 5.89
C VAL A 33 -17.91 -6.25 6.79
N VAL A 34 -16.69 -6.46 6.29
CA VAL A 34 -15.59 -7.05 7.07
C VAL A 34 -15.15 -6.10 8.18
N GLU A 35 -14.95 -4.82 7.88
CA GLU A 35 -14.56 -3.78 8.84
C GLU A 35 -15.50 -3.73 10.04
N ARG A 36 -16.82 -3.64 9.81
CA ARG A 36 -17.83 -3.60 10.89
C ARG A 36 -17.90 -4.87 11.73
N ALA A 37 -17.42 -6.00 11.20
CA ALA A 37 -17.39 -7.27 11.92
C ALA A 37 -16.15 -7.42 12.80
N LEU A 38 -15.13 -6.56 12.62
CA LEU A 38 -13.89 -6.62 13.40
C LEU A 38 -14.01 -5.84 14.72
N PRO A 39 -13.33 -6.28 15.79
CA PRO A 39 -13.27 -5.53 17.05
C PRO A 39 -12.58 -4.17 16.88
N ASP A 40 -12.95 -3.18 17.71
CA ASP A 40 -12.32 -1.84 17.75
C ASP A 40 -10.78 -1.89 17.88
N ALA A 41 -10.26 -2.89 18.59
CA ALA A 41 -8.82 -3.09 18.76
C ALA A 41 -8.08 -3.30 17.42
N VAL A 42 -8.73 -3.91 16.43
CA VAL A 42 -8.15 -4.16 15.09
C VAL A 42 -8.07 -2.87 14.27
N HIS A 43 -8.96 -1.91 14.56
CA HIS A 43 -8.96 -0.58 13.96
C HIS A 43 -7.89 0.34 14.56
N GLY A 44 -7.12 -0.14 15.54
CA GLY A 44 -6.13 0.68 16.26
C GLY A 44 -6.77 1.78 17.13
N ARG A 45 -8.08 1.72 17.38
CA ARG A 45 -8.79 2.67 18.25
C ARG A 45 -8.18 2.59 19.66
N GLY A 46 -7.55 3.69 20.09
CA GLY A 46 -6.89 3.81 21.40
C GLY A 46 -5.36 3.73 21.39
N LEU A 47 -4.72 3.46 20.25
CA LEU A 47 -3.24 3.45 20.14
C LEU A 47 -2.62 4.85 19.94
N GLY A 48 -3.42 5.85 19.58
CA GLY A 48 -2.96 7.22 19.29
C GLY A 48 -2.22 7.37 17.95
N HIS A 49 -1.96 6.27 17.24
CA HIS A 49 -1.24 6.25 15.96
C HIS A 49 -1.85 5.22 14.99
N PRO A 50 -1.87 5.51 13.67
CA PRO A 50 -2.42 4.60 12.67
C PRO A 50 -1.49 3.39 12.48
N LEU A 51 -2.05 2.18 12.53
CA LEU A 51 -1.27 0.94 12.47
C LEU A 51 -0.70 0.66 11.07
N HIS A 52 -1.43 0.99 10.01
CA HIS A 52 -0.97 0.73 8.64
C HIS A 52 0.34 1.47 8.31
N PRO A 53 0.47 2.80 8.51
CA PRO A 53 1.74 3.50 8.30
C PRO A 53 2.85 3.06 9.26
N ALA A 54 2.51 2.54 10.45
CA ALA A 54 3.54 1.99 11.34
C ALA A 54 4.14 0.70 10.77
N ILE A 55 3.30 -0.22 10.28
CA ILE A 55 3.74 -1.56 9.86
C ILE A 55 4.31 -1.56 8.44
N VAL A 56 3.98 -0.59 7.56
CA VAL A 56 4.51 -0.52 6.18
C VAL A 56 6.05 -0.52 6.09
N HIS A 57 6.74 -0.10 7.16
CA HIS A 57 8.20 -0.16 7.26
C HIS A 57 8.75 -1.58 7.11
N LEU A 58 8.00 -2.60 7.54
CA LEU A 58 8.41 -3.99 7.46
C LEU A 58 8.46 -4.51 6.01
N PRO A 59 7.37 -4.46 5.20
CA PRO A 59 7.44 -4.86 3.80
C PRO A 59 8.40 -3.99 3.00
N LEU A 60 8.32 -2.66 3.11
CA LEU A 60 9.15 -1.77 2.32
C LEU A 60 10.65 -1.94 2.67
N GLY A 61 10.98 -2.00 3.96
CA GLY A 61 12.34 -2.24 4.42
C GLY A 61 12.88 -3.59 3.96
N GLY A 62 12.08 -4.66 4.10
CA GLY A 62 12.46 -6.00 3.63
C GLY A 62 12.75 -6.06 2.14
N TRP A 63 11.91 -5.42 1.31
CA TRP A 63 12.08 -5.39 -0.14
C TRP A 63 13.28 -4.54 -0.59
N VAL A 64 13.52 -3.39 0.05
CA VAL A 64 14.71 -2.56 -0.20
C VAL A 64 15.98 -3.32 0.16
N VAL A 65 16.02 -3.92 1.36
CA VAL A 65 17.17 -4.69 1.83
C VAL A 65 17.43 -5.89 0.92
N ALA A 66 16.38 -6.60 0.47
CA ALA A 66 16.51 -7.68 -0.49
C ALA A 66 17.18 -7.22 -1.80
N GLY A 67 16.75 -6.08 -2.36
CA GLY A 67 17.35 -5.52 -3.58
C GLY A 67 18.82 -5.14 -3.40
N VAL A 68 19.19 -4.54 -2.27
CA VAL A 68 20.59 -4.23 -1.94
C VAL A 68 21.44 -5.49 -1.81
N LEU A 69 20.93 -6.51 -1.13
CA LEU A 69 21.63 -7.78 -0.94
C LEU A 69 21.79 -8.56 -2.25
N ASP A 70 20.77 -8.53 -3.14
CA ASP A 70 20.89 -9.09 -4.49
C ASP A 70 22.00 -8.39 -5.30
N ALA A 71 22.09 -7.07 -5.22
CA ALA A 71 23.14 -6.28 -5.88
C ALA A 71 24.54 -6.59 -5.31
N ALA A 72 24.62 -6.89 -4.02
CA ALA A 72 25.86 -7.28 -3.34
C ALA A 72 26.22 -8.78 -3.50
N GLY A 73 25.37 -9.59 -4.13
CA GLY A 73 25.60 -11.02 -4.32
C GLY A 73 25.31 -11.88 -3.08
N HIS A 74 24.57 -11.36 -2.10
CA HIS A 74 24.17 -12.07 -0.88
C HIS A 74 22.81 -12.75 -1.03
N ASP A 75 22.76 -13.74 -1.92
CA ASP A 75 21.52 -14.40 -2.37
C ASP A 75 20.64 -14.95 -1.23
N GLU A 76 21.20 -15.69 -0.27
CA GLU A 76 20.41 -16.25 0.84
C GLU A 76 19.83 -15.17 1.76
N ALA A 77 20.60 -14.11 2.02
CA ALA A 77 20.17 -13.01 2.86
C ALA A 77 19.08 -12.20 2.15
N ALA A 78 19.22 -11.99 0.84
CA ALA A 78 18.21 -11.35 0.01
C ALA A 78 16.88 -12.11 0.06
N ASP A 79 16.92 -13.44 -0.05
CA ASP A 79 15.73 -14.29 -0.02
C ASP A 79 15.00 -14.24 1.33
N ARG A 80 15.76 -14.21 2.43
CA ARG A 80 15.19 -14.05 3.79
C ARG A 80 14.58 -12.67 3.98
N ALA A 81 15.26 -11.60 3.57
CA ALA A 81 14.74 -10.23 3.67
C ALA A 81 13.46 -10.07 2.83
N LEU A 82 13.45 -10.62 1.62
CA LEU A 82 12.29 -10.63 0.73
C LEU A 82 11.12 -11.38 1.36
N LEU A 83 11.37 -12.56 1.93
CA LEU A 83 10.34 -13.36 2.62
C LEU A 83 9.76 -12.62 3.83
N ILE A 84 10.62 -12.06 4.69
CA ILE A 84 10.18 -11.31 5.88
C ILE A 84 9.33 -10.11 5.46
N GLY A 85 9.78 -9.33 4.46
CA GLY A 85 9.03 -8.21 3.93
C GLY A 85 7.67 -8.65 3.35
N THR A 86 7.65 -9.70 2.54
CA THR A 86 6.41 -10.22 1.93
C THR A 86 5.44 -10.78 2.98
N VAL A 87 5.91 -11.49 4.00
CA VAL A 87 5.05 -11.93 5.11
C VAL A 87 4.52 -10.72 5.89
N GLY A 88 5.36 -9.73 6.16
CA GLY A 88 4.96 -8.47 6.80
C GLY A 88 3.96 -7.64 6.00
N ALA A 89 3.89 -7.83 4.69
CA ALA A 89 2.90 -7.16 3.84
C ALA A 89 1.48 -7.66 4.13
N VAL A 90 1.27 -8.89 4.59
CA VAL A 90 -0.06 -9.46 4.84
C VAL A 90 -0.88 -8.62 5.85
N PRO A 91 -0.40 -8.37 7.08
CA PRO A 91 -1.12 -7.50 8.00
C PRO A 91 -1.17 -6.04 7.51
N THR A 92 -0.16 -5.58 6.77
CA THR A 92 -0.14 -4.22 6.19
C THR A 92 -1.29 -4.02 5.19
N ILE A 93 -1.48 -4.97 4.29
CA ILE A 93 -2.56 -4.97 3.30
C ILE A 93 -3.91 -4.98 4.02
N ALA A 94 -4.09 -5.88 4.98
CA ALA A 94 -5.34 -5.97 5.75
C ALA A 94 -5.70 -4.62 6.40
N LEU A 95 -4.75 -4.00 7.09
CA LEU A 95 -4.96 -2.68 7.70
C LEU A 95 -5.22 -1.58 6.66
N GLY A 96 -4.60 -1.65 5.48
CA GLY A 96 -4.81 -0.67 4.41
C GLY A 96 -6.23 -0.72 3.84
N TRP A 97 -6.80 -1.92 3.71
CA TRP A 97 -8.21 -2.07 3.35
C TRP A 97 -9.15 -1.49 4.40
N LEU A 98 -8.83 -1.63 5.69
CA LEU A 98 -9.62 -1.02 6.77
C LEU A 98 -9.54 0.51 6.74
N ASP A 99 -8.35 1.08 6.56
CA ASP A 99 -8.16 2.53 6.41
C ASP A 99 -8.93 3.09 5.20
N TRP A 100 -8.98 2.33 4.10
CA TRP A 100 -9.67 2.71 2.88
C TRP A 100 -11.21 2.59 2.95
N ALA A 101 -11.73 1.72 3.81
CA ALA A 101 -13.15 1.31 3.85
C ALA A 101 -14.13 2.49 3.97
N ASN A 102 -13.73 3.56 4.64
CA ASN A 102 -14.57 4.72 4.94
C ASN A 102 -14.15 6.00 4.20
N THR A 103 -13.18 5.92 3.27
CA THR A 103 -12.72 7.05 2.46
C THR A 103 -13.79 7.51 1.46
N ARG A 104 -13.74 8.80 1.07
CA ARG A 104 -14.68 9.39 0.11
C ARG A 104 -13.99 10.21 -0.98
N GLY A 105 -14.75 10.55 -2.02
CA GLY A 105 -14.33 11.47 -3.08
C GLY A 105 -13.01 11.08 -3.74
N THR A 106 -12.18 12.07 -4.04
CA THR A 106 -10.89 11.90 -4.70
C THR A 106 -9.92 11.05 -3.87
N ALA A 107 -9.92 11.17 -2.54
CA ALA A 107 -9.11 10.34 -1.64
C ALA A 107 -9.44 8.84 -1.77
N ARG A 108 -10.73 8.48 -1.91
CA ARG A 108 -11.17 7.10 -2.15
C ARG A 108 -10.65 6.53 -3.47
N ASN A 109 -10.69 7.34 -4.52
CA ASN A 109 -10.22 6.98 -5.85
C ASN A 109 -8.70 6.79 -5.86
N ILE A 110 -7.95 7.68 -5.22
CA ILE A 110 -6.50 7.55 -5.07
C ILE A 110 -6.16 6.33 -4.21
N GLY A 111 -6.91 6.12 -3.11
CA GLY A 111 -6.73 5.01 -2.19
C GLY A 111 -6.86 3.64 -2.82
N VAL A 112 -7.84 3.43 -3.72
CA VAL A 112 -8.00 2.14 -4.40
C VAL A 112 -6.86 1.87 -5.40
N VAL A 113 -6.35 2.92 -6.05
CA VAL A 113 -5.20 2.78 -6.96
C VAL A 113 -3.90 2.53 -6.18
N HIS A 114 -3.72 3.21 -5.05
CA HIS A 114 -2.64 2.94 -4.10
C HIS A 114 -2.67 1.48 -3.63
N GLY A 115 -3.85 0.98 -3.24
CA GLY A 115 -4.07 -0.44 -2.91
C GLY A 115 -3.59 -1.34 -4.06
N LEU A 116 -4.18 -1.17 -5.25
CA LEU A 116 -3.88 -2.02 -6.43
C LEU A 116 -2.39 -2.11 -6.76
N LEU A 117 -1.68 -0.98 -6.68
CA LEU A 117 -0.23 -0.95 -6.91
C LEU A 117 0.51 -1.81 -5.87
N ASN A 118 0.11 -1.74 -4.60
CA ASN A 118 0.71 -2.53 -3.53
C ASN A 118 0.32 -4.00 -3.57
N GLU A 119 -0.93 -4.36 -3.92
CA GLU A 119 -1.31 -5.77 -4.12
C GLU A 119 -0.57 -6.39 -5.30
N THR A 120 -0.35 -5.61 -6.36
CA THR A 120 0.49 -6.02 -7.50
C THR A 120 1.93 -6.23 -7.05
N ALA A 121 2.51 -5.28 -6.31
CA ALA A 121 3.86 -5.40 -5.76
C ALA A 121 4.01 -6.62 -4.83
N PHE A 122 3.06 -6.84 -3.93
CA PHE A 122 3.01 -8.02 -3.07
C PHE A 122 3.00 -9.32 -3.90
N THR A 123 2.11 -9.41 -4.89
CA THR A 123 2.01 -10.57 -5.78
C THR A 123 3.31 -10.81 -6.53
N LEU A 124 3.94 -9.76 -7.07
CA LEU A 124 5.23 -9.86 -7.75
C LEU A 124 6.34 -10.37 -6.81
N ASN A 125 6.35 -9.96 -5.53
CA ASN A 125 7.30 -10.47 -4.55
C ASN A 125 7.02 -11.94 -4.16
N VAL A 126 5.76 -12.36 -4.11
CA VAL A 126 5.41 -13.78 -3.94
C VAL A 126 5.90 -14.61 -5.13
N VAL A 127 5.65 -14.15 -6.36
CA VAL A 127 6.11 -14.82 -7.57
C VAL A 127 7.64 -14.76 -7.68
N SER A 128 8.28 -13.71 -7.20
CA SER A 128 9.75 -13.60 -7.10
C SER A 128 10.32 -14.70 -6.20
N LEU A 129 9.77 -14.87 -5.00
CA LEU A 129 10.16 -15.94 -4.07
C LEU A 129 9.98 -17.32 -4.71
N TRP A 130 8.85 -17.54 -5.40
CA TRP A 130 8.61 -18.78 -6.13
C TRP A 130 9.62 -19.01 -7.26
N ALA A 131 9.91 -17.99 -8.07
CA ALA A 131 10.90 -18.06 -9.15
C ALA A 131 12.32 -18.37 -8.62
N ARG A 132 12.71 -17.74 -7.50
CA ARG A 132 13.99 -18.01 -6.81
C ARG A 132 14.07 -19.46 -6.34
N ALA A 133 13.00 -19.98 -5.73
CA ALA A 133 12.91 -21.38 -5.31
C ALA A 133 12.96 -22.39 -6.49
N ARG A 134 12.62 -21.95 -7.70
CA ARG A 134 12.73 -22.74 -8.95
C ARG A 134 14.10 -22.59 -9.63
N GLY A 135 15.06 -21.92 -9.03
CA GLY A 135 16.38 -21.65 -9.61
C GLY A 135 16.40 -20.53 -10.66
N GLN A 136 15.28 -19.83 -10.86
CA GLN A 136 15.16 -18.73 -11.83
C GLN A 136 15.52 -17.38 -11.18
N ARG A 137 16.74 -17.28 -10.65
CA ARG A 137 17.22 -16.11 -9.88
C ARG A 137 17.08 -14.79 -10.64
N GLY A 138 17.43 -14.77 -11.94
CA GLY A 138 17.32 -13.57 -12.78
C GLY A 138 15.90 -13.02 -12.88
N LEU A 139 14.93 -13.92 -13.13
CA LEU A 139 13.50 -13.57 -13.12
C LEU A 139 13.05 -13.09 -11.73
N GLY A 140 13.46 -13.81 -10.67
CA GLY A 140 13.17 -13.43 -9.30
C GLY A 140 13.60 -12.00 -8.98
N ARG A 141 14.84 -11.63 -9.33
CA ARG A 141 15.37 -10.27 -9.13
C ARG A 141 14.61 -9.23 -9.95
N ALA A 142 14.28 -9.53 -11.21
CA ALA A 142 13.49 -8.63 -12.05
C ALA A 142 12.12 -8.35 -11.42
N LEU A 143 11.40 -9.40 -11.00
CA LEU A 143 10.07 -9.29 -10.38
C LEU A 143 10.11 -8.48 -9.07
N SER A 144 11.05 -8.74 -8.17
CA SER A 144 11.15 -8.02 -6.89
C SER A 144 11.57 -6.56 -7.08
N ASN A 145 12.42 -6.26 -8.07
CA ASN A 145 12.79 -4.88 -8.39
C ASN A 145 11.62 -4.11 -9.04
N THR A 146 10.84 -4.75 -9.91
CA THR A 146 9.60 -4.16 -10.44
C THR A 146 8.61 -3.90 -9.30
N ALA A 147 8.46 -4.84 -8.38
CA ALA A 147 7.61 -4.67 -7.21
C ALA A 147 8.06 -3.48 -6.35
N LEU A 148 9.37 -3.33 -6.11
CA LEU A 148 9.93 -2.20 -5.36
C LEU A 148 9.67 -0.86 -6.07
N ALA A 149 9.82 -0.81 -7.39
CA ALA A 149 9.53 0.39 -8.17
C ALA A 149 8.04 0.79 -8.08
N LEU A 150 7.12 -0.18 -8.23
CA LEU A 150 5.69 0.04 -8.04
C LEU A 150 5.36 0.52 -6.63
N SER A 151 6.01 -0.06 -5.61
CA SER A 151 5.87 0.35 -4.21
C SER A 151 6.32 1.80 -3.99
N GLY A 152 7.35 2.26 -4.71
CA GLY A 152 7.79 3.66 -4.67
C GLY A 152 6.73 4.62 -5.23
N VAL A 153 6.14 4.29 -6.39
CA VAL A 153 5.03 5.08 -6.97
C VAL A 153 3.83 5.07 -6.04
N SER A 154 3.50 3.89 -5.48
CA SER A 154 2.39 3.77 -4.54
C SER A 154 2.65 4.57 -3.26
N GLY A 155 3.88 4.54 -2.73
CA GLY A 155 4.28 5.33 -1.56
C GLY A 155 4.13 6.83 -1.76
N PHE A 156 4.36 7.34 -2.97
CA PHE A 156 4.06 8.73 -3.32
C PHE A 156 2.55 9.04 -3.21
N LEU A 157 1.68 8.16 -3.75
CA LEU A 157 0.22 8.30 -3.60
C LEU A 157 -0.21 8.20 -2.12
N GLY A 158 0.41 7.30 -1.35
CA GLY A 158 0.18 7.18 0.09
C GLY A 158 0.54 8.46 0.85
N GLY A 159 1.67 9.09 0.48
CA GLY A 159 2.04 10.41 0.99
C GLY A 159 0.99 11.47 0.64
N HIS A 160 0.49 11.49 -0.59
CA HIS A 160 -0.57 12.41 -1.00
C HIS A 160 -1.86 12.20 -0.20
N LEU A 161 -2.26 10.94 0.05
CA LEU A 161 -3.41 10.59 0.90
C LEU A 161 -3.27 11.13 2.33
N VAL A 162 -2.10 11.02 2.94
CA VAL A 162 -1.85 11.48 4.31
C VAL A 162 -1.73 13.00 4.38
N TYR A 163 -0.86 13.59 3.55
CA TYR A 163 -0.46 15.00 3.70
C TYR A 163 -1.43 15.99 3.03
N HIS A 164 -2.13 15.57 1.97
CA HIS A 164 -3.09 16.43 1.25
C HIS A 164 -4.54 16.12 1.64
N HIS A 165 -4.91 14.83 1.72
CA HIS A 165 -6.27 14.41 2.10
C HIS A 165 -6.46 14.15 3.60
N GLY A 166 -5.40 14.29 4.40
CA GLY A 166 -5.47 14.19 5.86
C GLY A 166 -5.87 12.81 6.36
N LEU A 167 -5.62 11.73 5.62
CA LEU A 167 -5.97 10.37 6.03
C LEU A 167 -5.06 9.86 7.14
N GLY A 168 -5.65 9.27 8.18
CA GLY A 168 -4.91 8.74 9.33
C GLY A 168 -4.21 9.83 10.17
N VAL A 169 -4.72 11.07 10.16
CA VAL A 169 -4.22 12.18 10.99
C VAL A 169 -5.36 13.04 11.54
N GLY A 170 -5.19 13.62 12.72
CA GLY A 170 -6.16 14.55 13.32
C GLY A 170 -7.56 13.92 13.45
N GLN A 171 -8.58 14.60 12.92
CA GLN A 171 -9.97 14.13 13.02
C GLN A 171 -10.21 12.79 12.33
N THR A 172 -9.45 12.44 11.28
CA THR A 172 -9.64 11.16 10.54
C THR A 172 -9.12 9.94 11.28
N LEU A 173 -8.29 10.13 12.32
CA LEU A 173 -7.86 9.06 13.24
C LEU A 173 -9.00 8.62 14.15
N ASP A 174 -9.70 9.60 14.74
CA ASP A 174 -10.75 9.34 15.74
C ASP A 174 -12.11 9.08 15.10
N ARG A 175 -12.37 9.74 13.96
CA ARG A 175 -13.56 9.57 13.15
C ARG A 175 -13.09 9.36 11.72
N PRO A 176 -13.09 8.11 11.21
CA PRO A 176 -12.90 7.86 9.78
C PRO A 176 -13.83 8.79 8.97
N GLN A 177 -13.60 8.97 7.67
CA GLN A 177 -14.38 9.94 6.88
C GLN A 177 -15.91 9.67 6.82
N GLY A 178 -16.53 8.87 7.71
CA GLY A 178 -17.97 8.73 7.91
C GLY A 178 -18.46 8.60 9.34
#